data_AF-A0AB34IEX0-F1
#
_entry.id   AF-A0AB34IEX0-F1
#
_cell.length_a   1.000
_cell.length_b   1.000
_cell.length_c   1.000
_cell.angle_alpha   90.00
_cell.angle_beta   90.00
_cell.angle_gamma   90.00
#
_symmetry.space_group_name_H-M   'P 1'
#
loop_
_entity.id
_entity.type
_entity.pdbx_description
1 polymer ?
#
loop_
_entity_poly.entity_id
_entity_poly.type
_entity_poly.pdbx_seq_one_letter_code
_entity_poly.pdbx_strand_id
1 'polypeptide(L)'
;MVVHPALALLRLRGGLLSSDPVSQAAAAKITDVAIQAPIMQVGLYVGTMMSALSGCISAGTKGMDLIGCITVGLVTAAGGGTIRDVMLNRPPFWILHHIHLHISIWTSALTFLIWPAIVASGFKDTHLAFLWSDAFGMAAATVIGTHIGLQACSDTDNWLIAVLCGVCSATFGGIGRDLLCQEAPRALYAERSMYATPALLGAVSYTLLQLAQRSLPVGIPGWMLLIVPFSVTLSLRAAAWTYRLALPHWARKKPRAFNFFDSNKIEIRIRNEKLGESEVPTPKEFIQKVSKKLRDA
;
A
#
# COMPACT_ATOMS: atom_id res chain seq x y z
N MET A 1 -13.14 -18.52 -20.90
CA MET A 1 -12.51 -19.48 -21.83
C MET A 1 -11.04 -19.08 -21.96
N VAL A 2 -10.18 -19.65 -21.12
CA VAL A 2 -8.76 -19.26 -21.02
C VAL A 2 -8.02 -19.92 -22.18
N VAL A 3 -7.69 -19.15 -23.21
CA VAL A 3 -6.82 -19.63 -24.29
C VAL A 3 -5.41 -19.69 -23.72
N HIS A 4 -4.91 -20.91 -23.54
CA HIS A 4 -3.55 -21.17 -23.07
C HIS A 4 -2.54 -20.47 -24.02
N PRO A 5 -1.57 -19.68 -23.53
CA PRO A 5 -0.66 -18.90 -24.37
C PRO A 5 0.17 -19.76 -25.33
N ALA A 6 0.44 -21.02 -24.96
CA ALA A 6 1.13 -21.99 -25.81
C ALA A 6 0.32 -22.38 -27.07
N LEU A 7 -1.01 -22.37 -27.02
CA LEU A 7 -1.87 -22.71 -28.16
C LEU A 7 -1.92 -21.60 -29.21
N ALA A 8 -1.75 -20.33 -28.81
CA ALA A 8 -1.62 -19.20 -29.72
C ALA A 8 -0.27 -19.22 -30.47
N LEU A 9 0.82 -19.58 -29.78
CA LEU A 9 2.14 -19.76 -30.39
C LEU A 9 2.20 -20.94 -31.36
N LEU A 10 1.46 -22.02 -31.10
CA LEU A 10 1.36 -23.18 -32.00
C LEU A 10 0.59 -22.87 -33.29
N ARG A 11 -0.41 -21.98 -33.25
CA ARG A 11 -1.09 -21.50 -34.48
C ARG A 11 -0.20 -20.66 -35.38
N LEU A 12 0.78 -19.94 -34.83
CA LEU A 12 1.75 -19.15 -35.60
C LEU A 12 2.78 -20.00 -36.36
N ARG A 13 3.07 -21.22 -35.88
CA ARG A 13 4.03 -22.11 -36.55
C ARG A 13 3.44 -22.82 -37.79
N GLY A 14 2.12 -22.84 -37.92
CA GLY A 14 1.40 -23.69 -38.89
C GLY A 14 0.79 -23.01 -40.11
N GLY A 15 0.85 -21.68 -40.27
CA GLY A 15 0.15 -21.05 -41.40
C GLY A 15 0.54 -19.61 -41.68
N LEU A 16 1.22 -19.44 -42.82
CA LEU A 16 1.27 -18.25 -43.67
C LEU A 16 1.81 -16.94 -43.03
N LEU A 17 3.06 -16.64 -43.37
CA LEU A 17 3.53 -15.27 -43.54
C LEU A 17 2.68 -14.61 -44.64
N SER A 18 1.48 -14.12 -44.32
CA SER A 18 0.84 -13.12 -45.17
C SER A 18 1.58 -11.80 -44.97
N SER A 19 2.05 -11.20 -46.05
CA SER A 19 2.73 -9.90 -46.09
C SER A 19 1.81 -8.72 -45.77
N ASP A 20 0.63 -8.97 -45.23
CA ASP A 20 -0.38 -7.96 -44.98
C ASP A 20 -0.06 -7.21 -43.68
N PRO A 21 0.01 -5.86 -43.70
CA PRO A 21 0.31 -5.06 -42.52
C PRO A 21 -0.71 -5.26 -41.38
N VAL A 22 -1.95 -5.66 -41.71
CA VAL A 22 -3.00 -6.00 -40.74
C VAL A 22 -2.69 -7.31 -40.00
N SER A 23 -2.16 -8.31 -40.71
CA SER A 23 -1.77 -9.61 -40.13
C SER A 23 -0.55 -9.45 -39.21
N GLN A 24 0.41 -8.60 -39.62
CA GLN A 24 1.58 -8.26 -38.79
C GLN A 24 1.19 -7.43 -37.55
N ALA A 25 0.28 -6.46 -37.67
CA ALA A 25 -0.22 -5.69 -36.54
C ALA A 25 -1.03 -6.57 -35.56
N ALA A 26 -1.81 -7.52 -36.07
CA ALA A 26 -2.51 -8.50 -35.26
C ALA A 26 -1.54 -9.46 -34.54
N ALA A 27 -0.52 -9.95 -35.24
CA ALA A 27 0.52 -10.80 -34.67
C ALA A 27 1.32 -10.06 -33.58
N ALA A 28 1.71 -8.80 -33.83
CA ALA A 28 2.40 -7.94 -32.86
C ALA A 28 1.55 -7.71 -31.60
N LYS A 29 0.25 -7.42 -31.78
CA LYS A 29 -0.70 -7.26 -30.67
C LYS A 29 -0.88 -8.54 -29.87
N ILE A 30 -0.90 -9.70 -30.51
CA ILE A 30 -0.99 -11.02 -29.84
C ILE A 30 0.31 -11.32 -29.07
N THR A 31 1.48 -11.04 -29.63
CA THR A 31 2.76 -11.22 -28.92
C THR A 31 2.92 -10.26 -27.75
N ASP A 32 2.49 -9.00 -27.88
CA ASP A 32 2.51 -8.03 -26.78
C ASP A 32 1.61 -8.46 -25.63
N VAL A 33 0.39 -8.93 -25.93
CA VAL A 33 -0.53 -9.47 -24.91
C VAL A 33 0.05 -10.73 -24.24
N ALA A 34 0.70 -11.60 -25.02
CA ALA A 34 1.31 -12.83 -24.50
C ALA A 34 2.53 -12.55 -23.59
N ILE A 35 3.30 -11.49 -23.84
CA ILE A 35 4.44 -11.06 -23.01
C ILE A 35 3.97 -10.26 -21.79
N GLN A 36 2.93 -9.44 -21.95
CA GLN A 36 2.41 -8.57 -20.89
C GLN A 36 1.70 -9.34 -19.77
N ALA A 37 1.05 -10.47 -20.10
CA ALA A 37 0.39 -11.33 -19.12
C ALA A 37 1.34 -11.91 -18.03
N PRO A 38 2.46 -12.60 -18.37
CA PRO A 38 3.34 -13.20 -17.36
C PRO A 38 4.09 -12.16 -16.54
N ILE A 39 4.56 -11.06 -17.14
CA ILE A 39 5.30 -10.02 -16.41
C ILE A 39 4.41 -9.31 -15.38
N MET A 40 3.14 -9.10 -15.71
CA MET A 40 2.17 -8.50 -14.79
C MET A 40 1.79 -9.45 -13.65
N GLN A 41 1.72 -10.76 -13.91
CA GLN A 41 1.54 -11.76 -12.87
C GLN A 41 2.72 -11.79 -11.89
N VAL A 42 3.95 -11.80 -12.40
CA VAL A 42 5.15 -11.72 -11.56
C VAL A 42 5.16 -10.42 -10.76
N GLY A 43 4.83 -9.29 -11.40
CA GLY A 43 4.70 -8.00 -10.73
C GLY A 43 3.66 -8.02 -9.61
N LEU A 44 2.53 -8.73 -9.80
CA LEU A 44 1.51 -8.88 -8.77
C LEU A 44 1.99 -9.73 -7.60
N TYR A 45 2.71 -10.83 -7.85
CA TYR A 45 3.29 -11.64 -6.78
C TYR A 45 4.33 -10.88 -5.97
N VAL A 46 5.26 -10.20 -6.64
CA VAL A 46 6.29 -9.36 -5.99
C VAL A 46 5.63 -8.21 -5.23
N GLY A 47 4.65 -7.53 -5.81
CA GLY A 47 3.90 -6.46 -5.15
C GLY A 47 3.15 -6.95 -3.89
N THR A 48 2.52 -8.12 -3.98
CA THR A 48 1.84 -8.77 -2.84
C THR A 48 2.83 -9.10 -1.72
N MET A 49 3.97 -9.69 -2.08
CA MET A 49 5.05 -10.04 -1.15
C MET A 49 5.62 -8.79 -0.47
N MET A 50 5.99 -7.75 -1.23
CA MET A 50 6.55 -6.52 -0.70
C MET A 50 5.57 -5.77 0.20
N SER A 51 4.29 -5.76 -0.15
CA SER A 51 3.24 -5.17 0.67
C SER A 51 3.06 -5.94 1.99
N ALA A 52 3.02 -7.27 1.94
CA ALA A 52 2.91 -8.12 3.13
C ALA A 52 4.14 -7.99 4.05
N LEU A 53 5.34 -7.89 3.46
CA LEU A 53 6.59 -7.63 4.17
C LEU A 53 6.54 -6.29 4.91
N SER A 54 6.15 -5.21 4.23
CA SER A 54 6.04 -3.88 4.87
C SER A 54 5.01 -3.86 6.01
N GLY A 55 3.89 -4.58 5.84
CA GLY A 55 2.86 -4.75 6.86
C GLY A 55 3.37 -5.50 8.09
N CYS A 56 4.06 -6.62 7.86
CA CYS A 56 4.64 -7.43 8.92
C CYS A 56 5.73 -6.70 9.69
N ILE A 57 6.61 -5.96 9.01
CA ILE A 57 7.64 -5.15 9.68
C ILE A 57 6.96 -4.09 10.57
N SER A 58 5.93 -3.42 10.05
CA SER A 58 5.17 -2.44 10.83
C SER A 58 4.51 -3.05 12.07
N ALA A 59 3.86 -4.22 11.93
CA ALA A 59 3.24 -4.92 13.06
C ALA A 59 4.27 -5.42 14.08
N GLY A 60 5.39 -5.97 13.62
CA GLY A 60 6.47 -6.47 14.47
C GLY A 60 7.12 -5.36 15.29
N THR A 61 7.33 -4.18 14.70
CA THR A 61 7.82 -3.00 15.45
C THR A 61 6.83 -2.48 16.51
N LYS A 62 5.56 -2.91 16.46
CA LYS A 62 4.55 -2.62 17.49
C LYS A 62 4.40 -3.74 18.52
N GLY A 63 5.20 -4.81 18.44
CA GLY A 63 5.13 -5.94 19.37
C GLY A 63 3.88 -6.81 19.19
N MET A 64 3.28 -6.81 18.00
CA MET A 64 2.16 -7.71 17.69
C MET A 64 2.67 -9.16 17.59
N ASP A 65 1.82 -10.11 17.96
CA ASP A 65 2.10 -11.55 17.86
C ASP A 65 2.10 -12.03 16.39
N LEU A 66 2.40 -13.31 16.17
CA LEU A 66 2.46 -13.89 14.81
C LEU A 66 1.15 -13.69 14.05
N ILE A 67 0.00 -13.91 14.71
CA ILE A 67 -1.32 -13.76 14.09
C ILE A 67 -1.58 -12.29 13.76
N GLY A 68 -1.24 -11.37 14.65
CA GLY A 68 -1.29 -9.93 14.39
C GLY A 68 -0.45 -9.53 13.19
N CYS A 69 0.80 -10.02 13.11
CA CYS A 69 1.70 -9.74 11.98
C CYS A 69 1.18 -10.27 10.64
N ILE A 70 0.65 -11.50 10.62
CA ILE A 70 0.01 -12.08 9.44
C ILE A 70 -1.23 -11.28 9.04
N THR A 71 -2.05 -10.88 10.01
CA THR A 71 -3.28 -10.11 9.77
C THR A 71 -2.97 -8.75 9.15
N VAL A 72 -2.02 -7.99 9.73
CA VAL A 72 -1.60 -6.70 9.18
C VAL A 72 -0.95 -6.87 7.81
N GLY A 73 -0.13 -7.90 7.61
CA GLY A 73 0.46 -8.22 6.30
C GLY A 73 -0.59 -8.51 5.23
N LEU A 74 -1.61 -9.32 5.56
CA LEU A 74 -2.75 -9.61 4.68
C LEU A 74 -3.54 -8.35 4.34
N VAL A 75 -3.87 -7.52 5.32
CA VAL A 75 -4.59 -6.26 5.09
C VAL A 75 -3.77 -5.31 4.22
N THR A 76 -2.45 -5.26 4.41
CA THR A 76 -1.57 -4.41 3.60
C THR A 76 -1.51 -4.89 2.14
N ALA A 77 -1.38 -6.20 1.92
CA ALA A 77 -1.22 -6.77 0.59
C ALA A 77 -2.53 -6.88 -0.20
N ALA A 78 -3.64 -7.24 0.47
CA ALA A 78 -4.92 -7.45 -0.18
C ALA A 78 -5.84 -6.23 -0.11
N GLY A 79 -5.70 -5.35 0.90
CA GLY A 79 -6.68 -4.31 1.19
C GLY A 79 -6.90 -3.32 0.04
N GLY A 80 -5.82 -2.79 -0.54
CA GLY A 80 -5.93 -1.83 -1.65
C GLY A 80 -6.60 -2.42 -2.89
N GLY A 81 -6.17 -3.62 -3.30
CA GLY A 81 -6.77 -4.34 -4.44
C GLY A 81 -8.22 -4.74 -4.18
N THR A 82 -8.56 -5.11 -2.94
CA THR A 82 -9.94 -5.46 -2.55
C THR A 82 -10.87 -4.26 -2.70
N ILE A 83 -10.47 -3.09 -2.20
CA ILE A 83 -11.28 -1.87 -2.30
C ILE A 83 -11.47 -1.49 -3.78
N ARG A 84 -10.41 -1.54 -4.59
CA ARG A 84 -10.52 -1.34 -6.04
C ARG A 84 -11.52 -2.31 -6.67
N ASP A 85 -11.38 -3.60 -6.41
CA ASP A 85 -12.22 -4.62 -7.05
C ASP A 85 -13.70 -4.44 -6.67
N VAL A 86 -13.99 -4.13 -5.41
CA VAL A 86 -15.35 -3.79 -4.95
C VAL A 86 -15.88 -2.53 -5.64
N MET A 87 -15.07 -1.48 -5.76
CA MET A 87 -15.46 -0.25 -6.49
C MET A 87 -15.77 -0.52 -7.97
N LEU A 88 -15.09 -1.49 -8.58
CA LEU A 88 -15.32 -1.93 -9.95
C LEU A 88 -16.44 -2.97 -10.08
N ASN A 89 -17.16 -3.29 -8.99
CA ASN A 89 -18.17 -4.34 -8.93
C ASN A 89 -17.65 -5.72 -9.38
N ARG A 90 -16.43 -6.06 -8.94
CA ARG A 90 -15.73 -7.31 -9.24
C ARG A 90 -15.43 -8.08 -7.95
N PRO A 91 -15.40 -9.41 -8.00
CA PRO A 91 -14.92 -10.18 -6.86
C PRO A 91 -13.44 -9.84 -6.59
N PRO A 92 -13.04 -9.65 -5.33
CA PRO A 92 -11.64 -9.40 -4.96
C PRO A 92 -10.68 -10.44 -5.55
N PHE A 93 -9.53 -9.96 -6.05
CA PHE A 93 -8.55 -10.79 -6.77
C PHE A 93 -8.09 -12.04 -6.02
N TRP A 94 -8.00 -11.99 -4.68
CA TRP A 94 -7.58 -13.10 -3.84
C TRP A 94 -8.64 -14.21 -3.67
N ILE A 95 -9.92 -13.91 -3.98
CA ILE A 95 -10.98 -14.92 -4.08
C ILE A 95 -10.82 -15.71 -5.38
N LEU A 96 -10.47 -15.03 -6.48
CA LEU A 96 -10.25 -15.65 -7.78
C LEU A 96 -8.95 -16.46 -7.81
N HIS A 97 -7.91 -15.96 -7.13
CA HIS A 97 -6.58 -16.54 -7.11
C HIS A 97 -6.03 -16.62 -5.68
N HIS A 98 -6.32 -17.75 -5.02
CA HIS A 98 -5.92 -18.00 -3.62
C HIS A 98 -4.41 -17.94 -3.37
N ILE A 99 -3.59 -18.05 -4.43
CA ILE A 99 -2.13 -17.94 -4.34
C ILE A 99 -1.68 -16.63 -3.67
N HIS A 100 -2.42 -15.54 -3.85
CA HIS A 100 -2.08 -14.26 -3.21
C HIS A 100 -2.20 -14.29 -1.69
N LEU A 101 -3.20 -15.01 -1.16
CA LEU A 101 -3.33 -15.22 0.29
C LEU A 101 -2.17 -16.04 0.83
N HIS A 102 -1.80 -17.12 0.12
CA HIS A 102 -0.65 -17.93 0.50
C HIS A 102 0.64 -17.11 0.50
N ILE A 103 0.89 -16.30 -0.53
CA ILE A 103 2.06 -15.42 -0.60
C ILE A 103 2.08 -14.47 0.60
N SER A 104 0.96 -13.80 0.91
CA SER A 104 0.89 -12.89 2.05
C SER A 104 1.14 -13.62 3.38
N ILE A 105 0.48 -14.75 3.62
CA ILE A 105 0.63 -15.54 4.86
C ILE A 105 2.07 -16.01 5.04
N TRP A 106 2.65 -16.65 4.02
CA TRP A 106 4.01 -17.16 4.08
C TRP A 106 5.03 -16.04 4.22
N THR A 107 4.87 -14.95 3.48
CA THR A 107 5.78 -13.79 3.59
C THR A 107 5.74 -13.20 4.99
N SER A 108 4.56 -13.00 5.57
CA SER A 108 4.43 -12.45 6.93
C SER A 108 4.95 -13.43 7.99
N ALA A 109 4.66 -14.72 7.87
CA ALA A 109 5.17 -15.72 8.81
C ALA A 109 6.70 -15.83 8.78
N LEU A 110 7.29 -15.91 7.57
CA LEU A 110 8.75 -15.94 7.39
C LEU A 110 9.40 -14.66 7.88
N THR A 111 8.79 -13.49 7.59
CA THR A 111 9.27 -12.21 8.10
C THR A 111 9.28 -12.23 9.62
N PHE A 112 8.19 -12.62 10.29
CA PHE A 112 8.12 -12.67 11.75
C PHE A 112 9.21 -13.57 12.37
N LEU A 113 9.48 -14.73 11.77
CA LEU A 113 10.46 -15.69 12.30
C LEU A 113 11.91 -15.24 12.07
N ILE A 114 12.20 -14.66 10.91
CA ILE A 114 13.57 -14.34 10.48
C ILE A 114 13.99 -12.93 10.96
N TRP A 115 13.04 -12.00 11.10
CA TRP A 115 13.32 -10.61 11.44
C TRP A 115 14.12 -10.43 12.74
N PRO A 116 13.82 -11.12 13.85
CA PRO A 116 14.60 -11.00 15.08
C PRO A 116 16.06 -11.41 14.89
N ALA A 117 16.31 -12.45 14.09
CA ALA A 117 17.67 -12.89 13.78
C ALA A 117 18.42 -11.86 12.92
N ILE A 118 17.76 -11.28 11.91
CA ILE A 118 18.34 -10.23 11.06
C ILE A 118 18.75 -9.02 11.89
N VAL A 119 17.88 -8.57 12.80
CA VAL A 119 18.16 -7.43 13.69
C VAL A 119 19.33 -7.77 14.63
N ALA A 120 19.36 -8.99 15.17
CA ALA A 120 20.46 -9.46 16.02
C ALA A 120 21.81 -9.57 15.27
N SER A 121 21.81 -9.90 13.98
CA SER A 121 23.00 -9.95 13.13
C SER A 121 23.59 -8.58 12.77
N GLY A 122 23.02 -7.48 13.27
CA GLY A 122 23.56 -6.13 13.10
C GLY A 122 22.86 -5.28 12.04
N PHE A 123 21.74 -5.75 11.48
CA PHE A 123 20.92 -4.92 10.60
C PHE A 123 20.13 -3.89 11.41
N LYS A 124 20.64 -2.66 11.46
CA LYS A 124 20.05 -1.57 12.28
C LYS A 124 18.90 -0.85 11.59
N ASP A 125 18.82 -0.90 10.26
CA ASP A 125 17.93 -0.04 9.47
C ASP A 125 16.59 -0.71 9.12
N THR A 126 15.88 -1.21 10.14
CA THR A 126 14.51 -1.73 9.99
C THR A 126 13.58 -0.74 9.28
N HIS A 127 13.77 0.56 9.55
CA HIS A 127 13.02 1.62 8.90
C HIS A 127 13.29 1.71 7.39
N LEU A 128 14.53 1.48 6.94
CA LEU A 128 14.88 1.56 5.51
C LEU A 128 14.30 0.37 4.74
N ALA A 129 14.36 -0.83 5.33
CA ALA A 129 13.74 -2.03 4.75
C ALA A 129 12.21 -1.88 4.64
N PHE A 130 11.58 -1.28 5.65
CA PHE A 130 10.18 -0.89 5.58
C PHE A 130 9.93 0.10 4.42
N LEU A 131 10.72 1.16 4.29
CA LEU A 131 10.51 2.20 3.25
C LEU A 131 10.60 1.62 1.84
N TRP A 132 11.59 0.77 1.58
CA TRP A 132 11.75 0.13 0.28
C TRP A 132 10.62 -0.86 0.00
N SER A 133 10.31 -1.77 0.93
CA SER A 133 9.24 -2.75 0.72
C SER A 133 7.89 -2.07 0.47
N ASP A 134 7.57 -1.01 1.22
CA ASP A 134 6.36 -0.20 1.00
C ASP A 134 6.37 0.50 -0.38
N ALA A 135 7.51 1.05 -0.81
CA ALA A 135 7.63 1.71 -2.11
C ALA A 135 7.50 0.75 -3.29
N PHE A 136 8.10 -0.44 -3.21
CA PHE A 136 7.98 -1.49 -4.21
C PHE A 136 6.53 -2.00 -4.31
N GLY A 137 5.89 -2.25 -3.16
CA GLY A 137 4.48 -2.64 -3.09
C GLY A 137 3.56 -1.58 -3.69
N MET A 138 3.75 -0.32 -3.30
CA MET A 138 3.02 0.84 -3.83
C MET A 138 3.18 0.98 -5.36
N ALA A 139 4.41 0.87 -5.87
CA ALA A 139 4.67 1.02 -7.31
C ALA A 139 3.99 -0.09 -8.12
N ALA A 140 4.08 -1.34 -7.68
CA ALA A 140 3.39 -2.46 -8.33
C ALA A 140 1.86 -2.29 -8.29
N ALA A 141 1.31 -1.96 -7.13
CA ALA A 141 -0.13 -1.76 -6.95
C ALA A 141 -0.68 -0.58 -7.79
N THR A 142 0.10 0.49 -7.95
CA THR A 142 -0.24 1.63 -8.81
C THR A 142 -0.41 1.19 -10.26
N VAL A 143 0.60 0.52 -10.82
CA VAL A 143 0.60 0.10 -12.22
C VAL A 143 -0.52 -0.91 -12.50
N ILE A 144 -0.61 -1.95 -11.66
CA ILE A 144 -1.60 -3.02 -11.83
C ILE A 144 -3.02 -2.49 -11.62
N GLY A 145 -3.22 -1.66 -10.59
CA GLY A 145 -4.52 -1.04 -10.31
C GLY A 145 -4.99 -0.13 -11.45
N THR A 146 -4.07 0.63 -12.05
CA THR A 146 -4.38 1.49 -13.21
C THR A 146 -4.74 0.65 -14.43
N HIS A 147 -3.98 -0.42 -14.68
CA HIS A 147 -4.27 -1.35 -15.78
C HIS A 147 -5.64 -1.99 -15.66
N ILE A 148 -5.98 -2.51 -14.48
CA ILE A 148 -7.29 -3.14 -14.22
C ILE A 148 -8.42 -2.11 -14.33
N GLY A 149 -8.23 -0.90 -13.80
CA GLY A 149 -9.21 0.18 -13.92
C GLY A 149 -9.46 0.56 -15.38
N LEU A 150 -8.40 0.61 -16.20
CA LEU A 150 -8.53 0.94 -17.62
C LEU A 150 -9.22 -0.17 -18.42
N GLN A 151 -8.98 -1.44 -18.08
CA GLN A 151 -9.71 -2.57 -18.66
C GLN A 151 -11.18 -2.57 -18.27
N ALA A 152 -11.51 -2.17 -17.04
CA ALA A 152 -12.90 -2.11 -16.58
C ALA A 152 -13.68 -0.93 -17.20
N CYS A 153 -12.98 0.11 -17.64
CA CYS A 153 -13.58 1.32 -18.23
C CYS A 153 -13.34 1.44 -19.74
N SER A 154 -13.03 0.34 -20.44
CA SER A 154 -12.75 0.34 -21.88
C SER A 154 -13.88 0.93 -22.72
N ASP A 155 -15.12 0.80 -22.26
CA ASP A 155 -16.31 1.17 -23.01
C ASP A 155 -16.68 2.65 -22.84
N THR A 156 -16.18 3.29 -21.77
CA THR A 156 -16.53 4.68 -21.40
C THR A 156 -15.37 5.66 -21.62
N ASP A 157 -14.17 5.16 -21.98
CA ASP A 157 -12.92 5.92 -22.14
C ASP A 157 -12.60 6.87 -20.96
N ASN A 158 -13.10 6.56 -19.76
CA ASN A 158 -12.93 7.39 -18.59
C ASN A 158 -11.58 7.13 -17.91
N TRP A 159 -10.54 7.82 -18.39
CA TRP A 159 -9.18 7.74 -17.88
C TRP A 159 -9.05 8.13 -16.39
N LEU A 160 -9.95 8.98 -15.88
CA LEU A 160 -9.93 9.41 -14.48
C LEU A 160 -10.19 8.22 -13.54
N ILE A 161 -11.12 7.33 -13.89
CA ILE A 161 -11.43 6.14 -13.09
C ILE A 161 -10.22 5.20 -13.04
N ALA A 162 -9.50 5.04 -14.16
CA ALA A 162 -8.29 4.23 -14.21
C ALA A 162 -7.20 4.78 -13.27
N VAL A 163 -6.96 6.09 -13.31
CA VAL A 163 -6.01 6.75 -12.41
C VAL A 163 -6.42 6.57 -10.95
N LEU A 164 -7.70 6.79 -10.62
CA LEU A 164 -8.22 6.60 -9.27
C LEU A 164 -8.07 5.15 -8.79
N CYS A 165 -8.32 4.16 -9.65
CA CYS A 165 -8.10 2.75 -9.32
C CYS A 165 -6.65 2.43 -8.97
N GLY A 166 -5.70 3.02 -9.71
CA GLY A 166 -4.26 2.93 -9.42
C GLY A 166 -3.92 3.52 -8.06
N VAL A 167 -4.32 4.77 -7.82
CA VAL A 167 -4.08 5.47 -6.55
C VAL A 167 -4.73 4.75 -5.38
N CYS A 168 -5.96 4.28 -5.53
CA CYS A 168 -6.66 3.54 -4.47
C CYS A 168 -5.94 2.23 -4.14
N SER A 169 -5.54 1.46 -5.16
CA SER A 169 -4.82 0.20 -4.96
C SER A 169 -3.51 0.41 -4.20
N ALA A 170 -2.80 1.50 -4.51
CA ALA A 170 -1.50 1.83 -3.95
C ALA A 170 -1.56 2.36 -2.51
N THR A 171 -2.61 3.11 -2.16
CA THR A 171 -2.68 3.84 -0.87
C THR A 171 -3.47 3.12 0.20
N PHE A 172 -4.59 2.48 -0.14
CA PHE A 172 -5.50 1.93 0.87
C PHE A 172 -4.92 0.73 1.62
N GLY A 173 -4.02 -0.06 1.01
CA GLY A 173 -3.28 -1.11 1.72
C GLY A 173 -2.42 -0.52 2.85
N GLY A 174 -1.67 0.54 2.56
CA GLY A 174 -0.86 1.26 3.54
C GLY A 174 -1.70 1.97 4.61
N ILE A 175 -2.86 2.54 4.24
CA ILE A 175 -3.80 3.13 5.21
C ILE A 175 -4.31 2.07 6.17
N GLY A 176 -4.75 0.90 5.67
CA GLY A 176 -5.23 -0.20 6.51
C GLY A 176 -4.18 -0.67 7.51
N ARG A 177 -2.93 -0.83 7.06
CA ARG A 177 -1.77 -1.12 7.93
C ARG A 177 -1.59 -0.07 9.02
N ASP A 178 -1.52 1.20 8.63
CA ASP A 178 -1.22 2.28 9.55
C ASP A 178 -2.31 2.40 10.63
N LEU A 179 -3.60 2.23 10.26
CA LEU A 179 -4.72 2.20 11.20
C LEU A 179 -4.64 1.03 12.19
N LEU A 180 -4.32 -0.18 11.74
CA LEU A 180 -4.15 -1.35 12.60
C LEU A 180 -2.95 -1.20 13.55
N CYS A 181 -1.88 -0.56 13.09
CA CYS A 181 -0.69 -0.27 13.87
C CYS A 181 -0.83 0.98 14.77
N GLN A 182 -2.02 1.60 14.81
CA GLN A 182 -2.31 2.82 15.57
C GLN A 182 -1.38 4.00 15.21
N GLU A 183 -0.93 4.06 13.95
CA GLU A 183 -0.18 5.18 13.42
C GLU A 183 -1.06 6.10 12.57
N ALA A 184 -0.70 7.37 12.54
CA ALA A 184 -1.34 8.33 11.66
C ALA A 184 -1.07 7.93 10.18
N PRO A 185 -2.11 7.67 9.35
CA PRO A 185 -1.91 7.15 7.99
C PRO A 185 -1.03 8.05 7.12
N ARG A 186 0.06 7.50 6.60
CA ARG A 186 1.07 8.27 5.83
C ARG A 186 0.50 8.90 4.57
N ALA A 187 -0.55 8.30 4.01
CA ALA A 187 -1.25 8.83 2.85
C ALA A 187 -1.98 10.17 3.12
N LEU A 188 -2.40 10.41 4.37
CA LEU A 188 -3.17 11.60 4.76
C LEU A 188 -2.32 12.70 5.38
N TYR A 189 -1.17 12.33 5.96
CA TYR A 189 -0.31 13.27 6.69
C TYR A 189 0.95 13.59 5.90
N ALA A 190 1.00 14.81 5.36
CA ALA A 190 2.14 15.35 4.61
C ALA A 190 3.41 15.55 5.46
N GLU A 191 3.31 15.45 6.79
CA GLU A 191 4.39 15.79 7.74
C GLU A 191 5.65 14.90 7.62
N ARG A 192 5.60 13.78 6.85
CA ARG A 192 6.75 12.85 6.74
C ARG A 192 7.36 12.71 5.34
N SER A 193 6.57 12.74 4.27
CA SER A 193 7.03 12.75 2.86
C SER A 193 5.83 12.59 1.91
N MET A 194 5.98 13.00 0.66
CA MET A 194 5.04 12.70 -0.42
C MET A 194 4.76 11.19 -0.54
N TYR A 195 3.50 10.78 -0.34
CA TYR A 195 3.06 9.38 -0.37
C TYR A 195 2.09 9.08 -1.52
N ALA A 196 0.91 9.70 -1.52
CA ALA A 196 -0.10 9.48 -2.57
C ALA A 196 0.28 10.11 -3.93
N THR A 197 1.11 11.16 -3.93
CA THR A 197 1.53 11.88 -5.14
C THR A 197 2.41 11.04 -6.09
N PRO A 198 3.42 10.28 -5.62
CA PRO A 198 4.10 9.29 -6.46
C PRO A 198 3.14 8.32 -7.17
N ALA A 199 2.15 7.78 -6.45
CA ALA A 199 1.17 6.86 -7.02
C ALA A 199 0.29 7.55 -8.07
N LEU A 200 -0.12 8.80 -7.82
CA LEU A 200 -0.87 9.59 -8.80
C LEU A 200 -0.07 9.81 -10.09
N LEU A 201 1.19 10.26 -9.98
CA LEU A 201 2.04 10.51 -11.14
C LEU A 201 2.38 9.21 -11.89
N GLY A 202 2.58 8.12 -11.16
CA GLY A 202 2.71 6.77 -11.73
C GLY A 202 1.49 6.36 -12.55
N ALA A 203 0.29 6.47 -11.97
CA ALA A 203 -0.95 6.12 -12.64
C ALA A 203 -1.21 6.99 -13.88
N VAL A 204 -0.98 8.31 -13.78
CA VAL A 204 -1.07 9.22 -14.92
C VAL A 204 -0.07 8.83 -16.02
N SER A 205 1.19 8.54 -15.66
CA SER A 205 2.19 8.11 -16.63
C SER A 205 1.77 6.84 -17.38
N TYR A 206 1.19 5.86 -16.67
CA TYR A 206 0.65 4.63 -17.28
C TYR A 206 -0.47 4.96 -18.28
N THR A 207 -1.44 5.79 -17.88
CA THR A 207 -2.54 6.18 -18.77
C THR A 207 -2.06 6.95 -20.00
N LEU A 208 -1.08 7.84 -19.87
CA LEU A 208 -0.51 8.60 -20.98
C LEU A 208 0.24 7.70 -21.95
N LEU A 209 1.03 6.74 -21.45
CA LEU A 209 1.69 5.73 -22.27
C LEU A 209 0.68 4.87 -23.05
N GLN A 210 -0.42 4.49 -22.40
CA GLN A 210 -1.48 3.72 -23.03
C GLN A 210 -2.25 4.52 -24.10
N LEU A 211 -2.47 5.82 -23.87
CA LEU A 211 -3.04 6.75 -24.85
C LEU A 211 -2.09 6.95 -26.03
N ALA A 212 -0.80 7.17 -25.77
CA ALA A 212 0.22 7.31 -26.81
C ALA A 212 0.34 6.05 -27.68
N GLN A 213 0.20 4.87 -27.09
CA GLN A 213 0.18 3.60 -27.82
C GLN A 213 -0.99 3.50 -28.81
N ARG A 214 -2.14 4.13 -28.53
CA ARG A 214 -3.27 4.17 -29.48
C ARG A 214 -3.02 5.11 -30.66
N SER A 215 -2.19 6.15 -30.48
CA SER A 215 -1.95 7.20 -31.48
C SER A 215 -0.70 6.98 -32.34
N LEU A 216 0.29 6.22 -31.86
CA LEU A 216 1.55 6.00 -32.56
C LEU A 216 1.48 4.79 -33.52
N PRO A 217 1.97 4.90 -34.77
CA PRO A 217 1.99 3.79 -35.73
C PRO A 217 3.03 2.72 -35.40
N VAL A 218 4.03 3.05 -34.57
CA VAL A 218 4.98 2.08 -34.00
C VAL A 218 4.49 1.73 -32.60
N GLY A 219 4.06 0.49 -32.40
CA GLY A 219 3.55 0.02 -31.12
C GLY A 219 4.59 0.14 -30.00
N ILE A 220 4.18 0.67 -28.85
CA ILE A 220 5.00 0.65 -27.64
C ILE A 220 5.01 -0.79 -27.10
N PRO A 221 6.18 -1.39 -26.85
CA PRO A 221 6.24 -2.76 -26.36
C PRO A 221 5.66 -2.85 -24.94
N GLY A 222 4.90 -3.91 -24.66
CA GLY A 222 4.11 -4.04 -23.42
C GLY A 222 4.93 -3.96 -22.12
N TRP A 223 6.21 -4.36 -22.14
CA TRP A 223 7.09 -4.25 -20.98
C TRP A 223 7.39 -2.79 -20.60
N MET A 224 7.43 -1.87 -21.56
CA MET A 224 7.71 -0.46 -21.32
C MET A 224 6.53 0.23 -20.61
N LEU A 225 5.30 -0.20 -20.91
CA LEU A 225 4.08 0.24 -20.22
C LEU A 225 4.09 -0.09 -18.73
N LEU A 226 4.86 -1.11 -18.32
CA LEU A 226 4.94 -1.53 -16.93
C LEU A 226 6.16 -0.92 -16.22
N ILE A 227 7.34 -1.00 -16.85
CA ILE A 227 8.60 -0.58 -16.24
C ILE A 227 8.65 0.94 -16.07
N VAL A 228 8.18 1.72 -17.04
CA VAL A 228 8.27 3.18 -16.97
C VAL A 228 7.41 3.72 -15.82
N PRO A 229 6.10 3.42 -15.73
CA PRO A 229 5.26 3.92 -14.63
C PRO A 229 5.68 3.38 -13.26
N PHE A 230 6.15 2.13 -13.20
CA PHE A 230 6.70 1.54 -11.99
C PHE A 230 7.93 2.33 -11.51
N SER A 231 8.87 2.60 -12.41
CA SER A 231 10.10 3.35 -12.11
C SER A 231 9.81 4.79 -11.74
N VAL A 232 8.83 5.44 -12.38
CA VAL A 232 8.36 6.79 -12.02
C VAL A 232 7.84 6.79 -10.59
N THR A 233 6.96 5.85 -10.24
CA THR A 233 6.38 5.76 -8.89
C THR A 233 7.46 5.49 -7.84
N LEU A 234 8.35 4.53 -8.10
CA LEU A 234 9.42 4.13 -7.19
C LEU A 234 10.42 5.26 -6.97
N SER A 235 10.88 5.90 -8.05
CA SER A 235 11.87 6.99 -7.99
C SER A 235 11.30 8.22 -7.29
N LEU A 236 10.04 8.59 -7.57
CA LEU A 236 9.38 9.69 -6.88
C LEU A 236 9.18 9.39 -5.40
N ARG A 237 8.81 8.15 -5.06
CA ARG A 237 8.67 7.75 -3.66
C ARG A 237 10.02 7.77 -2.94
N ALA A 238 11.10 7.31 -3.59
CA ALA A 238 12.45 7.35 -3.05
C ALA A 238 12.99 8.78 -2.88
N ALA A 239 12.76 9.64 -3.88
CA ALA A 239 13.07 11.06 -3.81
C ALA A 239 12.30 11.74 -2.68
N ALA A 240 11.04 11.37 -2.44
CA ALA A 240 10.21 11.96 -1.40
C ALA A 240 10.79 11.80 0.01
N TRP A 241 11.32 10.63 0.36
CA TRP A 241 11.96 10.47 1.68
C TRP A 241 13.40 10.98 1.72
N THR A 242 14.12 10.94 0.60
CA THR A 242 15.55 11.35 0.53
C THR A 242 15.67 12.87 0.65
N TYR A 243 14.84 13.61 -0.08
CA TYR A 243 14.81 15.08 -0.06
C TYR A 243 13.79 15.66 0.92
N ARG A 244 13.12 14.80 1.72
CA ARG A 244 12.06 15.18 2.67
C ARG A 244 11.00 16.08 2.05
N LEU A 245 10.57 15.74 0.83
CA LEU A 245 9.60 16.52 0.10
C LEU A 245 8.22 16.36 0.75
N ALA A 246 7.66 17.46 1.25
CA ALA A 246 6.34 17.52 1.84
C ALA A 246 5.43 18.41 0.98
N LEU A 247 4.14 18.06 0.94
CA LEU A 247 3.12 18.91 0.33
C LEU A 247 2.78 20.09 1.25
N PRO A 248 2.31 21.23 0.69
CA PRO A 248 1.82 22.34 1.50
C PRO A 248 0.68 21.84 2.40
N HIS A 249 0.81 22.10 3.70
CA HIS A 249 -0.18 21.74 4.70
C HIS A 249 -0.56 22.96 5.52
N TRP A 250 -1.80 23.01 6.00
CA TRP A 250 -2.19 24.04 6.96
C TRP A 250 -1.33 23.95 8.22
N ALA A 251 -0.96 25.10 8.79
CA ALA A 251 -0.19 25.15 10.02
C ALA A 251 -1.03 24.56 11.16
N ARG A 252 -0.64 23.37 11.65
CA ARG A 252 -1.22 22.81 12.86
C ARG A 252 -0.70 23.58 14.08
N LYS A 253 -1.59 24.14 14.89
CA LYS A 253 -1.33 24.21 16.34
C LYS A 253 -1.12 22.77 16.80
N LYS A 254 0.01 22.48 17.49
CA LYS A 254 0.49 21.14 17.89
C LYS A 254 -0.65 20.10 18.02
N PRO A 255 -0.61 18.98 17.29
CA PRO A 255 -1.71 18.02 17.32
C PRO A 255 -1.87 17.42 18.73
N ARG A 256 -3.12 17.38 19.23
CA ARG A 256 -3.48 16.42 20.29
C ARG A 256 -3.34 15.03 19.68
N ALA A 257 -2.62 14.13 20.34
CA ALA A 257 -2.54 12.73 19.96
C ALA A 257 -3.96 12.17 19.80
N PHE A 258 -4.30 11.68 18.61
CA PHE A 258 -5.58 11.06 18.34
C PHE A 258 -5.53 9.63 18.90
N ASN A 259 -5.72 9.48 20.20
CA ASN A 259 -5.84 8.18 20.86
C ASN A 259 -7.27 7.67 20.64
N PHE A 260 -7.43 6.64 19.80
CA PHE A 260 -8.72 5.96 19.60
C PHE A 260 -9.24 5.31 20.89
N PHE A 261 -8.32 4.99 21.81
CA PHE A 261 -8.56 4.54 23.17
C PHE A 261 -8.04 5.57 24.17
N ASP A 262 -8.52 6.81 24.10
CA ASP A 262 -8.47 7.68 25.27
C ASP A 262 -9.54 7.17 26.26
N SER A 263 -9.21 6.07 26.96
CA SER A 263 -10.01 5.52 28.07
C SER A 263 -10.24 6.55 29.17
N ASN A 264 -9.50 7.67 29.18
CA ASN A 264 -9.73 8.80 30.09
C ASN A 264 -10.97 9.65 29.74
N LYS A 265 -11.76 9.29 28.72
CA LYS A 265 -13.11 9.85 28.49
C LYS A 265 -14.26 8.88 28.75
N ILE A 266 -13.95 7.62 29.04
CA ILE A 266 -14.92 6.60 29.47
C ILE A 266 -14.66 6.22 30.94
N GLU A 267 -13.96 7.08 31.69
CA GLU A 267 -14.16 7.15 33.14
C GLU A 267 -15.52 7.83 33.39
N ILE A 268 -16.55 6.98 33.47
CA ILE A 268 -17.58 7.10 34.48
C ILE A 268 -18.24 8.50 34.51
N ARG A 269 -19.18 8.69 33.58
CA ARG A 269 -20.38 9.51 33.83
C ARG A 269 -21.31 8.78 34.82
N ILE A 270 -20.78 8.33 35.97
CA ILE A 270 -21.59 8.18 37.18
C ILE A 270 -21.59 9.56 37.80
N ARG A 271 -22.68 10.25 37.51
CA ARG A 271 -23.11 11.48 38.14
C ARG A 271 -23.22 11.26 39.66
N ASN A 272 -22.16 11.52 40.41
CA ASN A 272 -22.28 11.89 41.82
C ASN A 272 -22.52 13.40 41.91
N GLU A 273 -23.72 13.82 41.50
CA GLU A 273 -24.30 15.06 41.99
C GLU A 273 -24.79 14.78 43.42
N LYS A 274 -24.26 15.55 44.38
CA LYS A 274 -24.58 15.57 45.83
C LYS A 274 -23.78 14.62 46.72
N LEU A 275 -22.66 15.13 47.23
CA LEU A 275 -22.31 15.21 48.66
C LEU A 275 -20.88 15.77 48.75
N GLY A 276 -20.70 16.85 49.52
CA GLY A 276 -19.39 17.48 49.68
C GLY A 276 -18.44 16.62 50.49
N GLU A 277 -17.16 16.60 50.10
CA GLU A 277 -16.02 16.53 51.02
C GLU A 277 -14.67 16.76 50.28
N SER A 278 -13.65 17.00 51.11
CA SER A 278 -12.47 17.86 50.98
C SER A 278 -11.46 17.60 49.86
N GLU A 279 -10.87 18.69 49.35
CA GLU A 279 -9.65 18.69 48.52
C GLU A 279 -8.55 17.80 49.14
N VAL A 280 -8.12 16.79 48.38
CA VAL A 280 -6.95 15.99 48.73
C VAL A 280 -5.71 16.87 48.51
N PRO A 281 -4.91 17.17 49.55
CA PRO A 281 -3.77 18.06 49.42
C PRO A 281 -2.69 17.41 48.55
N THR A 282 -2.04 18.21 47.72
CA THR A 282 -0.96 17.72 46.87
C THR A 282 0.21 17.21 47.72
N PRO A 283 1.05 16.28 47.21
CA PRO A 283 2.12 15.64 47.99
C PRO A 283 3.07 16.62 48.70
N LYS A 284 3.28 17.80 48.13
CA LYS A 284 4.08 18.87 48.75
C LYS A 284 3.39 19.48 49.98
N GLU A 285 2.08 19.70 49.92
CA GLU A 285 1.29 20.24 51.04
C GLU A 285 1.17 19.24 52.18
N PHE A 286 1.08 17.93 51.87
CA PHE A 286 1.08 16.87 52.88
C PHE A 286 2.41 16.80 53.65
N ILE A 287 3.54 16.84 52.92
CA ILE A 287 4.88 16.85 53.55
C ILE A 287 5.06 18.10 54.42
N GLN A 288 4.56 19.26 53.98
CA GLN A 288 4.66 20.51 54.73
C GLN A 288 3.76 20.51 55.99
N LYS A 289 2.56 19.91 55.91
CA LYS A 289 1.66 19.73 57.06
C LYS A 289 2.24 18.78 58.10
N VAL A 290 2.82 17.66 57.67
CA VAL A 290 3.45 16.67 58.58
C VAL A 290 4.71 17.25 59.22
N SER A 291 5.54 17.96 58.45
CA SER A 291 6.75 18.64 58.97
C SER A 291 6.44 19.74 59.99
N LYS A 292 5.30 20.44 59.84
CA LYS A 292 4.85 21.44 60.81
C LYS A 292 4.35 20.78 62.09
N LYS A 293 3.55 19.71 61.97
CA LYS A 293 2.98 18.98 63.11
C LYS A 293 4.02 18.26 63.99
N LEU A 294 5.17 17.89 63.41
CA LEU A 294 6.32 17.29 64.13
C LEU A 294 7.23 18.34 64.80
N ARG A 295 7.10 19.62 64.46
CA ARG A 295 7.84 20.72 65.11
C ARG A 295 7.09 21.33 66.29
N ASP A 296 5.77 21.19 66.30
CA ASP A 296 4.88 21.76 67.30
C ASP A 296 4.45 20.72 68.39
N ALA A 297 5.03 19.52 68.38
CA ALA A 297 4.83 18.44 69.36
C ALA A 297 6.15 18.15 70.10
#